data_AF-A0A3C0FLM3-F1
#
_entry.id   AF-A0A3C0FLM3-F1
#
_cell.length_a   1.000
_cell.length_b   1.000
_cell.length_c   1.000
_cell.angle_alpha   90.00
_cell.angle_beta   90.00
_cell.angle_gamma   90.00
#
_symmetry.space_group_name_H-M   'P 1'
#
loop_
_entity.id
_entity.type
_entity.pdbx_description
1 polymer ?
#
loop_
_entity_poly.entity_id
_entity_poly.type
_entity_poly.pdbx_seq_one_letter_code
_entity_poly.pdbx_strand_id
1 'polypeptide(L)' 'RDLNDPSTIRAFADLVQSQERLRLLLCLTVADIRAVGPNVWNGWKATLLRELYYATDDMLSGGLNADSRDSRVANAQAAL' A
#
# COMPACT_ATOMS: atom_id res chain seq x y z
N ARG A 1 9.97 12.73 1.23
CA ARG A 1 8.83 12.12 1.94
C ARG A 1 9.39 10.90 2.67
N ASP A 2 9.18 10.80 3.98
CA ASP A 2 9.81 9.79 4.83
C ASP A 2 8.95 8.53 4.89
N LEU A 3 9.55 7.35 4.74
CA LEU A 3 8.84 6.07 4.86
C LEU A 3 8.57 5.68 6.32
N ASN A 4 9.21 6.35 7.26
CA ASN A 4 8.97 6.16 8.69
C ASN A 4 7.83 7.04 9.23
N ASP A 5 7.32 7.98 8.43
CA ASP A 5 6.22 8.85 8.81
C ASP A 5 4.88 8.10 8.69
N PRO A 6 4.16 7.85 9.81
CA PRO A 6 2.90 7.12 9.79
C PRO A 6 1.82 7.78 8.92
N SER A 7 1.85 9.10 8.76
CA SER A 7 0.88 9.81 7.92
C SER A 7 1.11 9.55 6.43
N THR A 8 2.36 9.38 6.02
CA THR A 8 2.73 8.96 4.67
C THR A 8 2.26 7.54 4.39
N ILE A 9 2.46 6.61 5.34
CA ILE A 9 1.99 5.22 5.20
C ILE A 9 0.47 5.15 5.12
N ARG A 10 -0.24 5.87 5.99
CA ARG A 10 -1.72 5.92 5.95
C ARG A 10 -2.22 6.45 4.61
N ALA A 11 -1.71 7.59 4.15
CA ALA A 11 -2.13 8.17 2.87
C ALA A 11 -1.87 7.22 1.69
N PHE A 12 -0.79 6.43 1.75
CA PHE A 12 -0.52 5.43 0.72
C PHE A 12 -1.46 4.22 0.84
N ALA A 13 -1.73 3.72 2.05
CA ALA A 13 -2.69 2.66 2.29
C ALA A 13 -4.09 3.04 1.79
N ASP A 14 -4.54 4.28 2.02
CA ASP A 14 -5.83 4.81 1.56
C ASP A 14 -5.95 4.81 0.02
N LEU A 15 -4.83 4.95 -0.70
CA LEU A 15 -4.78 4.88 -2.17
C LEU A 15 -4.75 3.44 -2.68
N VAL A 16 -4.04 2.56 -1.97
CA VAL A 16 -3.84 1.16 -2.38
C VAL A 16 -5.05 0.29 -2.03
N GLN A 17 -5.74 0.57 -0.92
CA GLN A 17 -7.02 0.01 -0.47
C GLN A 17 -7.08 -1.50 -0.17
N SER A 18 -6.17 -2.32 -0.69
CA SER A 18 -6.14 -3.75 -0.37
C SER A 18 -4.75 -4.38 -0.47
N GLN A 19 -4.51 -5.43 0.31
CA GLN A 19 -3.24 -6.16 0.29
C GLN A 19 -2.94 -6.77 -1.09
N GLU A 20 -3.98 -7.21 -1.81
CA GLU A 20 -3.79 -7.77 -3.15
C GLU A 20 -3.34 -6.69 -4.15
N ARG A 21 -3.94 -5.49 -4.10
CA ARG A 21 -3.48 -4.34 -4.89
C ARG A 21 -2.06 -3.94 -4.53
N LEU A 22 -1.70 -3.97 -3.24
CA LEU A 22 -0.34 -3.70 -2.76
C LEU A 22 0.69 -4.68 -3.35
N ARG A 23 0.40 -5.98 -3.34
CA ARG A 23 1.27 -7.03 -3.93
C ARG A 23 1.46 -6.84 -5.42
N LEU A 24 0.37 -6.63 -6.16
CA LEU A 24 0.43 -6.41 -7.61
C LEU A 24 1.19 -5.12 -7.96
N LEU A 25 0.98 -4.04 -7.21
CA LEU A 25 1.69 -2.78 -7.40
C LEU A 25 3.20 -2.94 -7.16
N LEU A 26 3.60 -3.70 -6.13
CA LEU A 26 5.01 -4.01 -5.87
C LEU A 26 5.64 -4.77 -7.05
N CYS A 27 4.98 -5.83 -7.53
CA CYS A 27 5.46 -6.62 -8.67
C CYS A 27 5.63 -5.76 -9.93
N LEU A 28 4.62 -4.95 -10.25
CA LEU A 28 4.65 -4.04 -11.39
C LEU A 28 5.78 -3.01 -11.27
N THR A 29 5.91 -2.38 -10.10
CA THR A 29 6.96 -1.38 -9.84
C THR A 29 8.36 -1.97 -9.99
N VAL A 30 8.60 -3.18 -9.46
CA VAL A 30 9.90 -3.85 -9.61
C VAL A 30 10.17 -4.21 -11.08
N ALA A 31 9.16 -4.68 -11.81
CA ALA A 31 9.30 -4.99 -13.23
C ALA A 31 9.63 -3.73 -14.06
N ASP A 32 8.93 -2.63 -13.81
CA ASP A 32 9.12 -1.35 -14.48
C ASP A 32 10.53 -0.76 -14.25
N ILE A 33 10.97 -0.73 -12.98
CA ILE A 33 12.32 -0.25 -12.62
C ILE A 33 13.43 -1.13 -13.22
N ARG A 34 13.19 -2.42 -13.40
CA ARG A 34 14.16 -3.32 -14.05
C ARG A 34 14.19 -3.16 -15.57
N ALA A 35 13.07 -2.78 -16.18
CA ALA A 35 12.95 -2.62 -17.62
C ALA A 35 13.71 -1.39 -18.16
N VAL A 36 13.89 -0.35 -17.34
CA VAL A 36 14.56 0.89 -17.75
C VAL A 36 16.08 0.77 -17.95
N GLY A 37 16.73 -0.29 -17.44
CA GLY A 37 18.13 -0.57 -17.76
C GLY A 37 18.96 -1.20 -16.64
N PRO A 38 20.20 -1.61 -16.95
CA PRO A 38 21.10 -2.20 -15.96
C PRO A 38 21.43 -1.22 -14.84
N ASN A 39 21.66 -1.73 -13.62
CA ASN A 39 22.02 -0.97 -12.42
C ASN A 39 20.97 0.01 -11.86
N VAL A 40 19.83 0.20 -12.53
CA VAL A 40 18.74 1.05 -11.99
C VAL A 40 18.10 0.40 -10.76
N TRP A 41 17.78 -0.89 -10.87
CA TRP A 41 17.41 -1.73 -9.74
C TRP A 41 18.65 -2.05 -8.89
N ASN A 42 18.62 -1.70 -7.60
CA ASN A 42 19.71 -1.96 -6.67
C ASN A 42 19.20 -2.27 -5.26
N GLY A 43 20.10 -2.72 -4.38
CA GLY A 43 19.76 -3.16 -3.02
C GLY A 43 19.06 -2.07 -2.19
N TRP A 44 19.50 -0.82 -2.33
CA TRP A 44 18.88 0.31 -1.64
C TRP A 44 17.40 0.49 -2.02
N LYS A 45 17.07 0.51 -3.32
CA LYS A 45 15.67 0.59 -3.77
C LYS A 45 14.85 -0.61 -3.31
N ALA A 46 15.46 -1.79 -3.29
CA ALA A 46 14.82 -3.00 -2.79
C ALA A 46 14.49 -2.90 -1.31
N THR A 47 15.32 -2.23 -0.51
CA THR A 47 15.05 -1.95 0.91
C THR A 47 13.88 -0.97 1.04
N LEU A 48 13.92 0.16 0.34
CA LEU A 48 12.85 1.17 0.39
C LEU A 48 11.47 0.60 0.04
N LEU A 49 11.37 -0.16 -1.06
CA LEU A 49 10.10 -0.75 -1.46
C LEU A 49 9.60 -1.81 -0.48
N ARG A 50 10.52 -2.52 0.18
CA ARG A 50 10.18 -3.56 1.16
C ARG A 50 9.70 -2.95 2.47
N GLU A 51 10.36 -1.89 2.94
CA GLU A 51 9.91 -1.11 4.10
C GLU A 51 8.53 -0.51 3.87
N LEU A 52 8.32 0.15 2.71
CA LEU A 52 7.00 0.68 2.34
C LEU A 52 5.94 -0.42 2.27
N TYR A 53 6.26 -1.56 1.63
CA TYR A 53 5.33 -2.68 1.50
C TYR A 53 4.88 -3.18 2.88
N TYR A 54 5.81 -3.53 3.77
CA TYR A 54 5.43 -4.11 5.07
C TYR A 54 4.71 -3.11 5.97
N ALA A 55 5.15 -1.85 6.01
CA ALA A 55 4.44 -0.83 6.80
C ALA A 55 3.00 -0.62 6.30
N THR A 56 2.78 -0.70 4.99
CA THR A 56 1.44 -0.56 4.39
C THR A 56 0.60 -1.83 4.60
N ASP A 57 1.20 -3.01 4.48
CA ASP A 57 0.55 -4.30 4.70
C ASP A 57 0.07 -4.44 6.16
N ASP A 58 0.87 -3.99 7.12
CA ASP A 58 0.50 -3.92 8.54
C ASP A 58 -0.71 -2.98 8.76
N MET A 59 -0.73 -1.81 8.10
CA MET A 59 -1.87 -0.89 8.18
C MET A 59 -3.14 -1.50 7.58
N LEU A 60 -3.04 -2.13 6.41
CA LEU A 60 -4.17 -2.73 5.69
C LEU A 60 -4.69 -3.99 6.38
N SER A 61 -3.81 -4.78 7.01
CA SER A 61 -4.21 -5.98 7.76
C SER A 61 -4.96 -5.64 9.05
N GLY A 62 -4.65 -4.50 9.68
CA GLY A 62 -5.46 -3.93 10.77
C GLY A 62 -6.78 -3.30 10.31
N GLY A 63 -6.85 -2.82 9.06
CA GLY A 63 -7.96 -2.06 8.47
C GLY A 63 -9.13 -2.87 7.90
N LEU A 64 -8.98 -4.18 7.65
CA LEU A 64 -10.06 -5.04 7.14
C LEU A 64 -11.35 -4.98 8.01
N ASN A 65 -11.22 -4.61 9.29
CA ASN A 65 -12.34 -4.41 10.21
C ASN A 65 -12.98 -3.01 10.15
N ALA A 66 -12.27 -1.98 9.69
CA ALA A 66 -12.72 -0.58 9.72
C ALA A 66 -13.44 -0.19 8.42
N ASP A 67 -12.83 -0.44 7.26
CA ASP A 67 -13.44 -0.11 5.95
C ASP A 67 -14.74 -0.89 5.70
N SER A 68 -14.79 -2.15 6.16
CA SER A 68 -16.00 -2.97 6.12
C SER A 68 -17.08 -2.44 7.05
N ARG A 69 -16.74 -1.79 8.18
CA ARG A 69 -17.74 -1.22 9.10
C ARG A 69 -18.23 0.12 8.57
N ASP A 70 -17.35 1.02 8.18
CA ASP A 70 -17.74 2.35 7.71
C ASP A 70 -18.51 2.28 6.40
N SER A 71 -18.12 1.40 5.48
CA SER A 71 -18.88 1.15 4.24
C SER A 71 -20.24 0.49 4.51
N ARG A 72 -20.36 -0.39 5.53
CA ARG A 72 -21.66 -1.01 5.91
C ARG A 72 -22.56 -0.02 6.63
N VAL A 73 -22.00 0.83 7.50
CA VAL A 73 -22.72 1.87 8.23
C VAL A 73 -23.23 2.94 7.26
N ALA A 74 -22.39 3.40 6.34
CA ALA A 74 -22.78 4.36 5.31
C ALA A 74 -23.88 3.81 4.38
N ASN A 75 -23.75 2.56 3.94
CA ASN A 75 -24.78 1.91 3.11
C ASN A 75 -26.09 1.66 3.88
N ALA A 76 -26.04 1.35 5.18
CA ALA A 76 -27.22 1.19 6.01
C ALA A 76 -27.95 2.52 6.27
N GLN A 77 -27.21 3.62 6.43
CA GLN A 77 -27.78 4.95 6.60
C GLN A 77 -28.40 5.52 5.32
N ALA A 78 -27.87 5.17 4.15
CA ALA A 78 -28.42 5.59 2.86
C ALA A 78 -29.66 4.80 2.41
N ALA A 79 -29.97 3.69 3.07
CA ALA A 79 -31.12 2.81 2.75
C ALA A 79 -32.36 3.08 3.63
N LEU A 80 -32.32 4.10 4.49
CA LEU A 80 -33.40 4.61 5.35
C LEU A 80 -33.90 5.96 4.84
#